data_AF-A0A7V1H741-F1
#
_entry.id   AF-A0A7V1H741-F1
#
_cell.length_a   1.000
_cell.length_b   1.000
_cell.length_c   1.000
_cell.angle_alpha   90.00
_cell.angle_beta   90.00
_cell.angle_gamma   90.00
#
_symmetry.space_group_name_H-M   'P 1'
#
loop_
_entity.id
_entity.type
_entity.pdbx_description
1 polymer ?
#
loop_
_entity_poly.entity_id
_entity_poly.type
_entity_poly.pdbx_seq_one_letter_code
_entity_poly.pdbx_strand_id
1 'polypeptide(L)'
;MDSLRDWLISEIDSVLNKPNDPPPFIIWCDPDREWRDILLILSAGGAFELWAEEEHELKLRERFFNSSRKPGVIWIPKNQDDLSYSKVFACDAEKIISFSIPEALVEYGLQISSEDINQFRVLLKSHVKEWLDRPKSGWKELNLVKIKETLIDDERFLNVLCSPHREIQTFMGKEQFSVFKRRAVEDFGLPEPGESELEKWRINALACILVTEAAELYPDNPPGRKRQSDPAG
;
A
#
# COMPACT_ATOMS: atom_id res chain seq x y z
N MET A 1 9.28 -21.02 -4.61
CA MET A 1 8.68 -20.01 -3.72
C MET A 1 7.59 -19.38 -4.53
N ASP A 2 6.35 -19.66 -4.16
CA ASP A 2 5.24 -19.30 -5.02
C ASP A 2 4.68 -17.92 -4.66
N SER A 3 4.86 -17.45 -3.42
CA SER A 3 4.40 -16.14 -2.96
C SER A 3 5.53 -15.16 -2.63
N LEU A 4 5.21 -13.86 -2.62
CA LEU A 4 6.14 -12.80 -2.21
C LEU A 4 6.47 -12.93 -0.72
N ARG A 5 5.50 -13.36 0.10
CA ARG A 5 5.70 -13.66 1.52
C ARG A 5 6.80 -14.70 1.71
N ASP A 6 6.70 -15.83 1.03
CA ASP A 6 7.68 -16.92 1.18
C ASP A 6 9.08 -16.49 0.76
N TRP A 7 9.16 -15.68 -0.30
CA TRP A 7 10.43 -15.12 -0.75
C TRP A 7 11.03 -14.16 0.26
N LEU A 8 10.27 -13.20 0.80
CA LEU A 8 10.74 -12.28 1.83
C LEU A 8 11.18 -13.00 3.10
N ILE A 9 10.40 -13.99 3.56
CA ILE A 9 10.76 -14.81 4.73
C ILE A 9 12.05 -15.57 4.44
N SER A 10 12.19 -16.20 3.27
CA SER A 10 13.42 -16.91 2.92
C SER A 10 14.63 -15.98 2.84
N GLU A 11 14.48 -14.75 2.33
CA GLU A 11 15.57 -13.77 2.30
C GLU A 11 16.01 -13.39 3.72
N ILE A 12 15.06 -13.15 4.62
CA ILE A 12 15.33 -12.85 6.03
C ILE A 12 15.98 -14.07 6.73
N ASP A 13 15.39 -15.25 6.59
CA ASP A 13 15.85 -16.49 7.21
C ASP A 13 17.24 -16.92 6.73
N SER A 14 17.58 -16.64 5.46
CA SER A 14 18.92 -16.92 4.92
C SER A 14 20.04 -16.20 5.68
N VAL A 15 19.70 -15.06 6.29
CA VAL A 15 20.61 -14.24 7.09
C VAL A 15 20.50 -14.65 8.56
N LEU A 16 19.28 -14.81 9.08
CA LEU A 16 19.04 -15.03 10.50
C LEU A 16 19.35 -16.45 11.00
N ASN A 17 19.29 -17.47 10.14
CA ASN A 17 19.58 -18.86 10.52
C ASN A 17 21.08 -19.20 10.54
N LYS A 18 21.97 -18.23 10.33
CA LYS A 18 23.42 -18.44 10.44
C LYS A 18 23.80 -18.71 11.92
N PRO A 19 24.55 -19.77 12.22
CA PRO A 19 24.97 -20.08 13.59
C PRO A 19 26.13 -19.16 14.01
N ASN A 20 25.82 -17.89 14.24
CA ASN A 20 26.77 -16.88 14.73
C ASN A 20 26.59 -16.67 16.24
N ASP A 21 27.71 -16.43 16.93
CA ASP A 21 27.72 -15.93 18.31
C ASP A 21 28.43 -14.57 18.31
N PRO A 22 27.72 -13.46 18.54
CA PRO A 22 26.30 -13.35 18.93
C PRO A 22 25.30 -13.63 17.78
N PRO A 23 24.02 -13.92 18.11
CA PRO A 23 22.98 -14.18 17.12
C PRO A 23 22.86 -13.06 16.06
N PRO A 24 22.70 -13.41 14.77
CA PRO A 24 22.69 -12.43 13.68
C PRO A 24 21.42 -11.60 13.70
N PHE A 25 21.49 -10.35 13.24
CA PHE A 25 20.33 -9.49 13.08
C PHE A 25 20.45 -8.65 11.80
N ILE A 26 19.30 -8.18 11.33
CA ILE A 26 19.18 -7.33 10.14
C ILE A 26 18.74 -5.94 10.58
N ILE A 27 19.30 -4.90 9.97
CA ILE A 27 18.74 -3.56 10.03
C ILE A 27 17.96 -3.30 8.74
N TRP A 28 16.70 -2.91 8.88
CA TRP A 28 15.83 -2.53 7.77
C TRP A 28 15.59 -1.03 7.79
N CYS A 29 16.26 -0.31 6.90
CA CYS A 29 16.14 1.12 6.67
C CYS A 29 14.95 1.38 5.74
N ASP A 30 13.94 2.11 6.21
CA ASP A 30 12.67 2.34 5.52
C ASP A 30 12.26 3.82 5.61
N PRO A 31 12.96 4.74 4.91
CA PRO A 31 12.71 6.18 5.01
C PRO A 31 11.26 6.56 4.62
N ASP A 32 10.67 5.85 3.67
CA ASP A 32 9.32 6.09 3.16
C ASP A 32 8.23 5.34 3.96
N ARG A 33 8.61 4.56 4.97
CA ARG A 33 7.69 3.77 5.83
C ARG A 33 6.81 2.79 5.05
N GLU A 34 7.32 2.27 3.95
CA GLU A 34 6.62 1.35 3.05
C GLU A 34 6.57 -0.06 3.66
N TRP A 35 7.65 -0.47 4.32
CA TRP A 35 7.88 -1.84 4.77
C TRP A 35 7.33 -2.16 6.16
N ARG A 36 7.21 -1.18 7.05
CA ARG A 36 6.83 -1.37 8.46
C ARG A 36 5.66 -2.37 8.65
N ASP A 37 4.56 -2.10 7.97
CA ASP A 37 3.33 -2.87 8.11
C ASP A 37 3.45 -4.26 7.45
N ILE A 38 4.23 -4.37 6.37
CA ILE A 38 4.52 -5.65 5.72
C ILE A 38 5.34 -6.52 6.68
N LEU A 39 6.40 -5.97 7.28
CA LEU A 39 7.24 -6.67 8.25
C LEU A 39 6.43 -7.13 9.46
N LEU A 40 5.50 -6.32 9.96
CA LEU A 40 4.59 -6.72 11.04
C LEU A 40 3.76 -7.96 10.65
N ILE A 41 3.20 -7.99 9.44
CA ILE A 41 2.46 -9.15 8.91
C ILE A 41 3.35 -10.38 8.81
N LEU A 42 4.60 -10.23 8.32
CA LEU A 42 5.56 -11.33 8.20
C LEU A 42 5.96 -11.89 9.58
N SER A 43 6.22 -11.02 10.55
CA SER A 43 6.62 -11.40 11.91
C SER A 43 5.50 -12.07 12.71
N ALA A 44 4.23 -11.86 12.34
CA ALA A 44 3.07 -12.42 13.05
C ALA A 44 3.07 -13.97 13.06
N GLY A 45 3.75 -14.60 12.08
CA GLY A 45 3.97 -16.05 12.04
C GLY A 45 5.02 -16.56 13.03
N GLY A 46 5.71 -15.67 13.75
CA GLY A 46 6.76 -16.02 14.72
C GLY A 46 8.07 -16.49 14.09
N ALA A 47 8.27 -16.27 12.79
CA ALA A 47 9.49 -16.69 12.07
C ALA A 47 10.75 -15.98 12.58
N PHE A 48 10.63 -14.71 12.97
CA PHE A 48 11.73 -13.89 13.48
C PHE A 48 11.21 -12.84 14.46
N GLU A 49 12.11 -12.31 15.30
CA GLU A 49 11.79 -11.17 16.16
C GLU A 49 11.84 -9.86 15.38
N LEU A 50 10.81 -9.01 15.51
CA LEU A 50 10.75 -7.71 14.84
C LEU A 50 10.69 -6.56 15.86
N TRP A 51 11.58 -5.58 15.72
CA TRP A 51 11.51 -4.31 16.42
C TRP A 51 11.09 -3.22 15.44
N ALA A 52 9.80 -2.85 15.45
CA ALA A 52 9.19 -1.89 14.50
C ALA A 52 8.46 -0.71 15.21
N GLU A 53 8.85 -0.44 16.45
CA GLU A 53 8.35 0.70 17.21
C GLU A 53 8.97 2.00 16.68
N GLU A 54 8.17 3.07 16.55
CA GLU A 54 8.65 4.39 16.13
C GLU A 54 9.35 5.10 17.30
N GLU A 55 10.42 4.49 17.80
CA GLU A 55 11.24 5.07 18.86
C GLU A 55 12.42 5.88 18.31
N HIS A 56 12.89 6.83 19.11
CA HIS A 56 14.12 7.55 18.81
C HIS A 56 15.33 6.60 18.85
N GLU A 57 16.32 6.77 17.96
CA GLU A 57 17.48 5.88 17.84
C GLU A 57 18.23 5.62 19.16
N LEU A 58 18.24 6.58 20.08
CA LEU A 58 18.85 6.42 21.41
C LEU A 58 18.15 5.36 22.26
N LYS A 59 16.82 5.30 22.23
CA LYS A 59 16.06 4.28 22.96
C LYS A 59 16.23 2.91 22.32
N LEU A 60 16.20 2.87 20.99
CA LEU A 60 16.48 1.66 20.23
C LEU A 60 17.88 1.11 20.57
N ARG A 61 18.88 2.00 20.65
CA ARG A 61 20.24 1.66 21.06
C ARG A 61 20.28 1.12 22.49
N GLU A 62 19.66 1.82 23.44
CA GLU A 62 19.59 1.37 24.84
C GLU A 62 18.94 -0.02 24.95
N ARG A 63 17.81 -0.22 24.26
CA ARG A 63 17.13 -1.52 24.18
C ARG A 63 18.02 -2.59 23.57
N PHE A 64 18.77 -2.28 22.51
CA PHE A 64 19.69 -3.22 21.87
C PHE A 64 20.78 -3.73 22.83
N PHE A 65 21.34 -2.85 23.66
CA PHE A 65 22.37 -3.24 24.63
C PHE A 65 21.81 -3.93 25.89
N ASN A 66 20.56 -3.63 26.27
CA ASN A 66 19.93 -4.18 27.48
C ASN A 66 19.12 -5.48 27.24
N SER A 67 18.74 -5.76 25.99
CA SER A 67 17.97 -6.95 25.64
C SER A 67 18.88 -8.17 25.40
N SER A 68 18.37 -9.37 25.68
CA SER A 68 19.04 -10.61 25.26
C SER A 68 19.03 -10.71 23.74
N ARG A 69 20.19 -10.90 23.11
CA ARG A 69 20.31 -10.96 21.65
C ARG A 69 19.59 -12.20 21.11
N LYS A 70 18.69 -11.97 20.16
CA LYS A 70 17.95 -12.99 19.42
C LYS A 70 18.00 -12.66 17.93
N PRO A 71 17.91 -13.67 17.05
CA PRO A 71 17.80 -13.42 15.62
C PRO A 71 16.55 -12.60 15.29
N GLY A 72 16.75 -11.49 14.60
CA GLY A 72 15.64 -10.58 14.34
C GLY A 72 15.95 -9.44 13.38
N VAL A 73 14.91 -8.68 13.09
CA VAL A 73 14.90 -7.52 12.21
C VAL A 73 14.62 -6.27 13.03
N ILE A 74 15.49 -5.27 12.89
CA ILE A 74 15.34 -3.95 13.50
C ILE A 74 14.94 -2.97 12.40
N TRP A 75 13.71 -2.49 12.44
CA TRP A 75 13.19 -1.52 11.47
C TRP A 75 13.47 -0.08 11.94
N ILE A 76 13.97 0.75 11.02
CA ILE A 76 14.31 2.15 11.29
C ILE A 76 13.75 3.04 10.17
N PRO A 77 12.95 4.08 10.47
CA PRO A 77 12.35 4.97 9.46
C PRO A 77 13.35 6.02 8.95
N LYS A 78 14.53 5.59 8.50
CA LYS A 78 15.61 6.43 8.01
C LYS A 78 16.37 5.74 6.89
N ASN A 79 17.07 6.53 6.09
CA ASN A 79 18.06 6.00 5.18
C ASN A 79 19.29 5.49 5.97
N GLN A 80 20.04 4.55 5.39
CA GLN A 80 21.30 4.05 5.93
C GLN A 80 22.31 5.17 6.18
N ASP A 81 22.38 6.17 5.29
CA ASP A 81 23.30 7.30 5.41
C ASP A 81 22.91 8.28 6.54
N ASP A 82 21.63 8.29 6.92
CA ASP A 82 21.07 9.16 7.97
C ASP A 82 21.09 8.51 9.37
N LEU A 83 21.61 7.28 9.48
CA LEU A 83 21.77 6.61 10.77
C LEU A 83 22.80 7.36 11.62
N SER A 84 22.37 7.78 12.80
CA SER A 84 23.17 8.56 13.73
C SER A 84 23.67 7.67 14.87
N TYR A 85 22.90 7.57 15.95
CA TYR A 85 23.21 6.73 17.10
C TYR A 85 23.13 5.23 16.79
N SER A 86 22.30 4.85 15.82
CA SER A 86 22.15 3.45 15.40
C SER A 86 23.35 2.93 14.60
N LYS A 87 24.18 3.82 14.06
CA LYS A 87 25.37 3.46 13.27
C LYS A 87 26.35 2.59 14.05
N VAL A 88 26.39 2.75 15.37
CA VAL A 88 27.29 2.01 16.27
C VAL A 88 27.01 0.50 16.22
N PHE A 89 25.73 0.10 16.25
CA PHE A 89 25.37 -1.31 16.15
C PHE A 89 25.07 -1.73 14.70
N ALA A 90 24.87 -0.79 13.78
CA ALA A 90 24.77 -1.12 12.35
C ALA A 90 26.04 -1.78 11.80
N CYS A 91 27.21 -1.48 12.35
CA CYS A 91 28.45 -2.19 12.03
C CYS A 91 28.43 -3.67 12.43
N ASP A 92 27.63 -4.04 13.43
CA ASP A 92 27.49 -5.42 13.92
C ASP A 92 26.37 -6.17 13.19
N ALA A 93 25.58 -5.50 12.35
CA ALA A 93 24.48 -6.10 11.63
C ALA A 93 25.00 -7.03 10.53
N GLU A 94 24.40 -8.22 10.40
CA GLU A 94 24.79 -9.19 9.36
C GLU A 94 24.40 -8.67 7.96
N LYS A 95 23.30 -7.92 7.88
CA LYS A 95 22.83 -7.27 6.66
C LYS A 95 22.11 -5.97 6.98
N ILE A 96 22.33 -4.95 6.16
CA ILE A 96 21.53 -3.73 6.14
C ILE A 96 20.71 -3.77 4.86
N ILE A 97 19.39 -3.63 4.99
CA ILE A 97 18.43 -3.61 3.88
C ILE A 97 17.88 -2.20 3.76
N SER A 98 17.85 -1.66 2.55
CA SER A 98 17.34 -0.32 2.26
C SER A 98 16.60 -0.22 0.92
N PHE A 99 16.27 -1.35 0.29
CA PHE A 99 15.57 -1.34 -0.98
C PHE A 99 14.11 -0.94 -0.80
N SER A 100 13.57 -0.29 -1.82
CA SER A 100 12.16 0.10 -1.94
C SER A 100 11.28 -1.09 -2.34
N ILE A 101 9.96 -0.96 -2.19
CA ILE A 101 9.02 -1.99 -2.68
C ILE A 101 9.23 -2.32 -4.16
N PRO A 102 9.35 -1.34 -5.09
CA PRO A 102 9.61 -1.63 -6.50
C PRO A 102 10.86 -2.48 -6.74
N GLU A 103 11.97 -2.16 -6.07
CA GLU A 103 13.22 -2.92 -6.18
C GLU A 103 13.04 -4.36 -5.71
N ALA A 104 12.35 -4.57 -4.58
CA ALA A 104 12.01 -5.91 -4.09
C ALA A 104 11.16 -6.71 -5.08
N LEU A 105 10.20 -6.07 -5.75
CA LEU A 105 9.38 -6.73 -6.77
C LEU A 105 10.21 -7.15 -7.99
N VAL A 106 11.19 -6.33 -8.38
CA VAL A 106 12.14 -6.67 -9.45
C VAL A 106 13.06 -7.82 -9.04
N GLU A 107 13.60 -7.81 -7.81
CA GLU A 107 14.43 -8.90 -7.27
C GLU A 107 13.64 -10.21 -7.12
N TYR A 108 12.37 -10.11 -6.71
CA TYR A 108 11.45 -11.25 -6.71
C TYR A 108 11.21 -11.80 -8.13
N GLY A 109 11.57 -11.04 -9.18
CA GLY A 109 11.56 -11.45 -10.57
C GLY A 109 10.32 -11.01 -11.33
N LEU A 110 9.70 -9.90 -10.94
CA LEU A 110 8.63 -9.25 -11.69
C LEU A 110 9.22 -8.23 -12.66
N GLN A 111 8.73 -8.27 -13.90
CA GLN A 111 9.11 -7.32 -14.94
C GLN A 111 8.06 -6.21 -14.97
N ILE A 112 8.25 -5.19 -14.13
CA ILE A 112 7.35 -4.04 -14.06
C ILE A 112 8.06 -2.86 -14.74
N SER A 113 7.37 -2.17 -15.66
CA SER A 113 7.95 -0.99 -16.30
C SER A 113 8.10 0.14 -15.28
N SER A 114 9.10 1.01 -15.46
CA SER A 114 9.28 2.18 -14.58
C SER A 114 8.11 3.16 -14.69
N GLU A 115 7.43 3.20 -15.84
CA GLU A 115 6.24 4.02 -16.05
C GLU A 115 5.07 3.53 -15.19
N ASP A 116 4.83 2.22 -15.18
CA ASP A 116 3.85 1.56 -14.33
C ASP A 116 4.13 1.84 -12.84
N ILE A 117 5.35 1.56 -12.37
CA ILE A 117 5.78 1.81 -10.99
C ILE A 117 5.47 3.24 -10.55
N ASN A 118 5.77 4.23 -11.40
CA ASN A 118 5.52 5.64 -11.08
C ASN A 118 4.03 5.96 -10.98
N GLN A 119 3.18 5.37 -11.83
CA GLN A 119 1.76 5.70 -11.87
C GLN A 119 0.97 5.13 -10.68
N PHE A 120 1.43 4.05 -10.04
CA PHE A 120 0.77 3.47 -8.86
C PHE A 120 1.68 3.38 -7.62
N ARG A 121 2.77 4.14 -7.57
CA ARG A 121 3.67 4.19 -6.39
C ARG A 121 2.93 4.40 -5.08
N VAL A 122 1.93 5.28 -5.08
CA VAL A 122 1.09 5.59 -3.90
C VAL A 122 0.26 4.38 -3.44
N LEU A 123 -0.04 3.45 -4.36
CA LEU A 123 -0.90 2.28 -4.13
C LEU A 123 -0.10 1.00 -3.90
N LEU A 124 1.18 0.99 -4.28
CA LEU A 124 2.06 -0.19 -4.19
C LEU A 124 2.06 -0.78 -2.80
N LYS A 125 2.20 0.05 -1.76
CA LYS A 125 2.24 -0.41 -0.37
C LYS A 125 0.98 -1.20 0.01
N SER A 126 -0.20 -0.64 -0.19
CA SER A 126 -1.47 -1.33 0.06
C SER A 126 -1.61 -2.60 -0.78
N HIS A 127 -1.27 -2.52 -2.06
CA HIS A 127 -1.41 -3.64 -2.96
C HIS A 127 -0.50 -4.81 -2.59
N VAL A 128 0.76 -4.52 -2.25
CA VAL A 128 1.71 -5.54 -1.85
C VAL A 128 1.23 -6.29 -0.61
N LYS A 129 0.69 -5.58 0.39
CA LYS A 129 0.11 -6.21 1.58
C LYS A 129 -1.01 -7.19 1.24
N GLU A 130 -1.93 -6.81 0.36
CA GLU A 130 -3.06 -7.66 -0.03
C GLU A 130 -2.61 -8.87 -0.87
N TRP A 131 -1.51 -8.74 -1.61
CA TRP A 131 -1.03 -9.75 -2.54
C TRP A 131 0.14 -10.59 -2.00
N LEU A 132 0.55 -10.39 -0.75
CA LEU A 132 1.68 -11.10 -0.14
C LEU A 132 1.64 -12.62 -0.37
N ASP A 133 0.45 -13.20 -0.26
CA ASP A 133 0.20 -14.64 -0.38
C ASP A 133 -0.16 -15.10 -1.81
N ARG A 134 -0.31 -14.16 -2.76
CA ARG A 134 -0.68 -14.51 -4.13
C ARG A 134 0.50 -15.14 -4.87
N PRO A 135 0.23 -16.13 -5.74
CA PRO A 135 1.27 -16.79 -6.52
C PRO A 135 1.92 -15.82 -7.50
N LYS A 136 3.21 -16.00 -7.80
CA LYS A 136 3.99 -15.17 -8.74
C LYS A 136 3.32 -15.01 -10.12
N SER A 137 2.55 -16.00 -10.56
CA SER A 137 1.76 -15.92 -11.80
C SER A 137 0.72 -14.79 -11.77
N GLY A 138 0.06 -14.54 -10.63
CA GLY A 138 -0.91 -13.46 -10.47
C GLY A 138 -0.27 -12.07 -10.58
N TRP A 139 1.00 -11.94 -10.19
CA TRP A 139 1.77 -10.70 -10.31
C TRP A 139 2.19 -10.37 -11.74
N LYS A 140 2.29 -11.36 -12.65
CA LYS A 140 2.69 -11.11 -14.05
C LYS A 140 1.67 -10.30 -14.84
N GLU A 141 0.44 -10.23 -14.35
CA GLU A 141 -0.65 -9.48 -14.97
C GLU A 141 -0.83 -8.09 -14.36
N LEU A 142 0.15 -7.58 -13.62
CA LEU A 142 0.12 -6.23 -13.06
C LEU A 142 0.06 -5.19 -14.18
N ASN A 143 -1.14 -4.68 -14.41
CA ASN A 143 -1.38 -3.43 -15.12
C ASN A 143 -2.31 -2.57 -14.26
N LEU A 144 -2.33 -1.26 -14.52
CA LEU A 144 -3.08 -0.29 -13.73
C LEU A 144 -4.57 -0.62 -13.61
N VAL A 145 -5.17 -1.16 -14.68
CA VAL A 145 -6.57 -1.58 -14.73
C VAL A 145 -6.84 -2.71 -13.72
N LYS A 146 -6.03 -3.77 -13.74
CA LYS A 146 -6.15 -4.90 -12.81
C LYS A 146 -5.82 -4.52 -11.37
N ILE A 147 -4.88 -3.60 -11.15
CA ILE A 147 -4.57 -3.07 -9.81
C ILE A 147 -5.78 -2.31 -9.26
N LYS A 148 -6.41 -1.44 -10.06
CA LYS A 148 -7.65 -0.74 -9.67
C LYS A 148 -8.77 -1.73 -9.37
N GLU A 149 -9.00 -2.71 -10.25
CA GLU A 149 -10.00 -3.77 -10.08
C GLU A 149 -9.77 -4.66 -8.88
N THR A 150 -8.53 -4.89 -8.47
CA THR A 150 -8.27 -5.73 -7.30
C THR A 150 -8.38 -4.97 -5.98
N LEU A 151 -7.96 -3.70 -5.96
CA LEU A 151 -8.06 -2.87 -4.76
C LEU A 151 -9.52 -2.42 -4.53
N ILE A 152 -10.21 -2.05 -5.61
CA ILE A 152 -11.61 -1.63 -5.64
C ILE A 152 -12.28 -2.31 -6.85
N ASP A 153 -12.87 -3.47 -6.63
CA ASP A 153 -13.68 -4.14 -7.64
C ASP A 153 -15.02 -3.40 -7.85
N ASP A 154 -15.74 -3.78 -8.90
CA ASP A 154 -17.04 -3.18 -9.23
C ASP A 154 -18.07 -3.41 -8.11
N GLU A 155 -18.02 -4.56 -7.43
CA GLU A 155 -18.95 -4.88 -6.35
C GLU A 155 -18.73 -3.95 -5.15
N ARG A 156 -17.48 -3.72 -4.75
CA ARG A 156 -17.11 -2.78 -3.69
C ARG A 156 -17.40 -1.35 -4.10
N PHE A 157 -17.19 -0.98 -5.37
CA PHE A 157 -17.55 0.32 -5.89
C PHE A 157 -19.07 0.57 -5.80
N LEU A 158 -19.87 -0.38 -6.27
CA LEU A 158 -21.33 -0.34 -6.17
C LEU A 158 -21.80 -0.33 -4.73
N ASN A 159 -21.17 -1.10 -3.85
CA ASN A 159 -21.49 -1.09 -2.42
C ASN A 159 -21.28 0.29 -1.79
N VAL A 160 -20.23 1.03 -2.17
CA VAL A 160 -20.04 2.41 -1.71
C VAL A 160 -21.14 3.33 -2.24
N LEU A 161 -21.54 3.16 -3.50
CA LEU A 161 -22.53 3.98 -4.19
C LEU A 161 -23.96 3.75 -3.67
N CYS A 162 -24.30 2.50 -3.36
CA CYS A 162 -25.64 2.06 -2.94
C CYS A 162 -25.86 2.05 -1.43
N SER A 163 -24.84 2.33 -0.61
CA SER A 163 -24.95 2.31 0.86
C SER A 163 -25.10 3.71 1.45
N PRO A 164 -26.32 4.26 1.57
CA PRO A 164 -26.54 5.57 2.16
C PRO A 164 -26.07 5.60 3.63
N HIS A 165 -25.67 6.79 4.09
CA HIS A 165 -25.29 7.05 5.49
C HIS A 165 -24.09 6.27 6.04
N ARG A 166 -23.34 5.54 5.20
CA ARG A 166 -22.08 4.90 5.60
C ARG A 166 -20.87 5.77 5.25
N GLU A 167 -19.93 5.86 6.17
CA GLU A 167 -18.67 6.57 5.98
C GLU A 167 -17.71 5.77 5.08
N ILE A 168 -16.84 6.46 4.35
CA ILE A 168 -15.90 5.80 3.43
C ILE A 168 -14.97 4.80 4.13
N GLN A 169 -14.60 5.10 5.38
CA GLN A 169 -13.71 4.28 6.19
C GLN A 169 -14.30 2.90 6.51
N THR A 170 -15.63 2.77 6.44
CA THR A 170 -16.31 1.47 6.62
C THR A 170 -16.12 0.54 5.43
N PHE A 171 -15.78 1.08 4.26
CA PHE A 171 -15.56 0.30 3.05
C PHE A 171 -14.09 0.09 2.76
N MET A 172 -13.23 1.07 3.07
CA MET A 172 -11.84 1.07 2.63
C MET A 172 -10.94 2.02 3.44
N GLY A 173 -9.64 1.77 3.44
CA GLY A 173 -8.65 2.65 4.06
C GLY A 173 -8.31 3.90 3.23
N LYS A 174 -7.52 4.83 3.78
CA LYS A 174 -7.12 6.08 3.10
C LYS A 174 -6.41 5.86 1.76
N GLU A 175 -5.50 4.88 1.71
CA GLU A 175 -4.75 4.56 0.48
C GLU A 175 -5.69 4.02 -0.62
N GLN A 176 -6.63 3.13 -0.26
CA GLN A 176 -7.65 2.59 -1.17
C GLN A 176 -8.65 3.67 -1.64
N PHE A 177 -8.94 4.69 -0.82
CA PHE A 177 -9.82 5.79 -1.24
C PHE A 177 -9.25 6.61 -2.41
N SER A 178 -7.92 6.74 -2.50
CA SER A 178 -7.30 7.40 -3.66
C SER A 178 -7.54 6.62 -4.96
N VAL A 179 -7.54 5.29 -4.91
CA VAL A 179 -7.93 4.40 -6.03
C VAL A 179 -9.37 4.62 -6.40
N PHE A 180 -10.25 4.63 -5.40
CA PHE A 180 -11.68 4.79 -5.58
C PHE A 180 -12.01 6.12 -6.29
N LYS A 181 -11.40 7.24 -5.86
CA LYS A 181 -11.53 8.54 -6.51
C LYS A 181 -11.13 8.48 -7.98
N ARG A 182 -9.98 7.88 -8.26
CA ARG A 182 -9.45 7.75 -9.62
C ARG A 182 -10.35 6.87 -10.49
N ARG A 183 -10.84 5.74 -9.97
CA ARG A 183 -11.79 4.84 -10.65
C ARG A 183 -13.11 5.56 -10.95
N ALA A 184 -13.64 6.32 -9.99
CA ALA A 184 -14.87 7.09 -10.18
C ALA A 184 -14.76 8.07 -11.36
N VAL A 185 -13.67 8.83 -11.44
CA VAL A 185 -13.49 9.87 -12.48
C VAL A 185 -13.04 9.28 -13.81
N GLU A 186 -11.97 8.47 -13.82
CA GLU A 186 -11.34 8.01 -15.07
C GLU A 186 -12.13 6.86 -15.71
N ASP A 187 -12.60 5.91 -14.92
CA ASP A 187 -13.16 4.66 -15.45
C ASP A 187 -14.69 4.80 -15.65
N PHE A 188 -15.36 5.57 -14.79
CA PHE A 188 -16.82 5.75 -14.84
C PHE A 188 -17.28 7.17 -15.23
N GLY A 189 -16.38 8.14 -15.35
CA GLY A 189 -16.74 9.53 -15.70
C GLY A 189 -17.59 10.26 -14.66
N LEU A 190 -17.59 9.77 -13.41
CA LEU A 190 -18.37 10.32 -12.30
C LEU A 190 -17.68 11.55 -11.68
N PRO A 191 -18.41 12.41 -10.95
CA PRO A 191 -17.79 13.48 -10.16
C PRO A 191 -16.77 12.90 -9.16
N GLU A 192 -15.75 13.68 -8.79
CA GLU A 192 -14.74 13.22 -7.83
C GLU A 192 -15.34 13.10 -6.40
N PRO A 193 -15.17 11.96 -5.71
CA PRO A 193 -15.65 11.78 -4.35
C PRO A 193 -14.82 12.54 -3.31
N GLY A 194 -15.50 13.21 -2.37
CA GLY A 194 -14.89 13.79 -1.16
C GLY A 194 -15.07 12.89 0.07
N GLU A 195 -14.08 12.83 0.96
CA GLU A 195 -14.14 12.00 2.18
C GLU A 195 -15.27 12.42 3.13
N SER A 196 -15.46 13.74 3.30
CA SER A 196 -16.46 14.33 4.19
C SER A 196 -17.81 14.59 3.53
N GLU A 197 -17.88 14.53 2.19
CA GLU A 197 -19.08 14.84 1.41
C GLU A 197 -19.59 13.61 0.63
N LEU A 198 -19.32 12.39 1.12
CA LEU A 198 -19.61 11.16 0.39
C LEU A 198 -21.09 11.01 0.02
N GLU A 199 -22.01 11.45 0.88
CA GLU A 199 -23.45 11.40 0.60
C GLU A 199 -23.85 12.31 -0.57
N LYS A 200 -23.30 13.53 -0.59
CA LYS A 200 -23.49 14.47 -1.69
C LYS A 200 -22.88 13.93 -2.99
N TRP A 201 -21.73 13.27 -2.89
CA TRP A 201 -21.14 12.57 -4.03
C TRP A 201 -22.04 11.45 -4.56
N ARG A 202 -22.62 10.59 -3.71
CA ARG A 202 -23.55 9.52 -4.12
C ARG A 202 -24.73 10.06 -4.93
N ILE A 203 -25.34 11.14 -4.45
CA ILE A 203 -26.47 11.80 -5.12
C ILE A 203 -26.05 12.31 -6.50
N ASN A 204 -24.91 12.98 -6.59
CA ASN A 204 -24.41 13.52 -7.85
C ASN A 204 -23.99 12.41 -8.83
N ALA A 205 -23.37 11.34 -8.34
CA ALA A 205 -22.98 10.19 -9.13
C ALA A 205 -24.21 9.46 -9.71
N LEU A 206 -25.23 9.19 -8.89
CA LEU A 206 -26.50 8.62 -9.35
C LEU A 206 -27.19 9.52 -10.38
N ALA A 207 -27.21 10.83 -10.15
CA ALA A 207 -27.75 11.78 -11.12
C ALA A 207 -26.99 11.73 -12.46
N CYS A 208 -25.66 11.64 -12.43
CA CYS A 208 -24.85 11.47 -13.64
C CYS A 208 -25.20 10.18 -14.38
N ILE A 209 -25.30 9.04 -13.68
CA ILE A 209 -25.66 7.75 -14.28
C ILE A 209 -27.03 7.83 -14.95
N LEU A 210 -28.04 8.34 -14.24
CA LEU A 210 -29.40 8.48 -14.76
C LEU A 210 -29.49 9.41 -15.98
N VAL A 211 -28.71 10.50 -15.99
CA VAL A 211 -28.67 11.43 -17.13
C VAL A 211 -27.98 10.80 -18.34
N THR A 212 -26.89 10.08 -18.14
CA THR A 212 -26.18 9.37 -19.21
C THR A 212 -27.07 8.29 -19.83
N GLU A 213 -27.71 7.45 -18.99
CA GLU A 213 -28.64 6.41 -19.44
C GLU A 213 -29.85 6.99 -20.19
N ALA A 214 -30.45 8.06 -19.67
CA ALA A 214 -31.56 8.74 -20.33
C ALA A 214 -31.15 9.38 -21.66
N ALA A 215 -29.94 9.91 -21.79
CA ALA A 215 -29.42 10.47 -23.03
C ALA A 215 -29.16 9.39 -24.09
N GLU A 216 -28.76 8.18 -23.70
CA GLU A 216 -28.61 7.04 -24.59
C GLU A 216 -29.96 6.47 -25.05
N LEU A 217 -30.93 6.36 -24.14
CA LEU A 217 -32.27 5.81 -24.44
C LEU A 217 -33.17 6.79 -25.20
N TYR A 218 -32.98 8.11 -25.02
CA TYR A 218 -33.79 9.15 -25.62
C TYR A 218 -32.91 10.25 -26.28
N PRO A 219 -32.20 9.91 -27.37
CA PRO A 219 -31.24 10.84 -28.00
C PRO A 219 -31.91 12.11 -28.57
N ASP A 220 -33.19 12.04 -28.93
CA ASP A 220 -33.96 13.18 -29.46
C ASP A 220 -34.51 14.11 -28.37
N ASN A 221 -34.41 13.74 -27.09
CA ASN A 221 -34.87 14.56 -25.97
C ASN A 221 -34.07 14.28 -24.68
N PRO A 222 -32.74 14.53 -24.66
CA PRO A 222 -31.93 14.26 -23.49
C PRO A 222 -32.33 15.18 -22.33
N PRO A 223 -32.32 14.71 -21.07
CA PRO A 223 -32.63 15.55 -19.92
C PRO A 223 -31.66 16.72 -19.84
N GLY A 224 -32.20 17.95 -19.84
CA GLY A 224 -31.39 19.17 -19.88
C GLY A 224 -30.47 19.30 -18.67
N ARG A 225 -29.15 19.42 -18.91
CA ARG A 225 -28.19 19.92 -17.91
C ARG A 225 -28.67 21.29 -17.44
N LYS A 226 -29.25 21.39 -16.24
CA LYS A 226 -29.42 22.70 -15.59
C LYS A 226 -28.03 23.28 -15.41
N ARG A 227 -27.73 24.37 -16.10
CA ARG A 227 -26.54 25.19 -15.89
C ARG A 227 -26.45 25.48 -14.40
N GLN A 228 -25.33 25.11 -13.77
CA GLN A 228 -24.91 25.77 -12.54
C GLN A 228 -24.92 27.27 -12.82
N SER A 229 -25.75 28.00 -12.08
CA SER A 229 -25.74 29.45 -12.08
C SER A 229 -24.35 29.92 -11.67
N ASP A 230 -23.64 30.59 -12.57
CA ASP A 230 -22.48 31.40 -12.24
C ASP A 230 -22.87 32.38 -11.10
N PRO A 231 -22.02 32.61 -10.10
CA PRO A 231 -22.28 33.62 -9.09
C PRO A 231 -22.27 35.00 -9.78
N ALA A 232 -23.40 35.71 -9.73
CA ALA A 232 -23.46 37.12 -10.07
C ALA A 232 -22.61 37.93 -9.09
N GLY A 233 -21.90 38.93 -9.61
CA GLY A 233 -21.04 39.82 -8.85
C GLY A 233 -21.77 40.78 -7.90
#